data_AF-A0AAP9HCL0-F1
#
_entry.id   AF-A0AAP9HCL0-F1
#
_cell.length_a   1.000
_cell.length_b   1.000
_cell.length_c   1.000
_cell.angle_alpha   90.00
_cell.angle_beta   90.00
_cell.angle_gamma   90.00
#
_symmetry.space_group_name_H-M   'P 1'
#
loop_
_entity.id
_entity.type
_entity.pdbx_description
1 polymer ?
#
loop_
_entity_poly.entity_id
_entity_poly.type
_entity_poly.pdbx_seq_one_letter_code
_entity_poly.pdbx_strand_id
1 'polypeptide(L)'
;MEMLFKLLTEHVYLILFISMILEFAALPLPGETMMLLAGIMAYGGHASYLGMILASALGTIIGMQLSYEVGRRLGVKAIEKYGSYIGLTPYRMTKASEFFNKYGNIVIIIAYYLPGVRHILGYFSGITKVDAKRFHIYSTFGGIAWVGTFTTLGYVLGPSAKPVFHLMHKYGTLAMLFGLVGLFIYLIYKKLGTREFSAFIKKRVLIFILPIIFSIAVIIYKCSTAPMFHPKFITEVLFYLAVILLVISFLCYLRITLKNNTTKKLLVVVDYQKDFVDGSLTVERARELEKVIVDKIEKYRQDNQDIMFTKDTHYTNYLTTREGRYIPIEHCIIDTEGHGLYGEVAKYEKHAKKVFNKTSFGSIDLAKYISRSDYEEVEFCGVVSNICVLSNIIMTQTYNEKVEIKVDLNATKGMDDEIDSTLKKYLEQLTVRVKE
;
A
#
# COMPACT_ATOMS: atom_id res chain seq x y z
N MET A 1 -20.91 25.80 25.84
CA MET A 1 -19.56 25.25 26.13
C MET A 1 -19.51 24.63 27.52
N GLU A 2 -19.86 25.34 28.59
CA GLU A 2 -19.83 24.80 29.97
C GLU A 2 -20.77 23.62 30.21
N MET A 3 -22.02 23.66 29.71
CA MET A 3 -22.97 22.54 29.85
C MET A 3 -22.47 21.26 29.16
N LEU A 4 -21.84 21.40 27.99
CA LEU A 4 -21.23 20.29 27.25
C LEU A 4 -20.02 19.72 28.00
N PHE A 5 -19.16 20.60 28.53
CA PHE A 5 -17.99 20.21 29.33
C PHE A 5 -18.39 19.51 30.63
N LYS A 6 -19.46 19.97 31.28
CA LYS A 6 -20.03 19.35 32.48
C LYS A 6 -20.61 17.95 32.19
N LEU A 7 -21.39 17.81 31.12
CA LEU A 7 -21.89 16.50 30.65
C LEU A 7 -20.75 15.52 30.33
N LEU A 8 -19.71 15.99 29.65
CA LEU A 8 -18.52 15.20 29.31
C LEU A 8 -17.72 14.75 30.53
N THR A 9 -17.59 15.59 31.55
CA THR A 9 -16.88 15.26 32.79
C THR A 9 -17.69 14.33 33.69
N GLU A 10 -19.01 14.51 33.78
CA GLU A 10 -19.90 13.61 34.54
C GLU A 10 -19.95 12.19 33.96
N HIS A 11 -19.84 12.05 32.63
CA HIS A 11 -19.94 10.75 31.94
C HIS A 11 -18.59 10.25 31.40
N VAL A 12 -17.48 10.84 31.85
CA VAL A 12 -16.16 10.64 31.24
C VAL A 12 -15.73 9.16 31.22
N TYR A 13 -16.00 8.41 32.29
CA TYR A 13 -15.67 6.99 32.38
C TYR A 13 -16.49 6.16 31.38
N LEU A 14 -17.78 6.45 31.25
CA LEU A 14 -18.67 5.74 30.33
C LEU A 14 -18.29 6.04 28.87
N ILE A 15 -17.98 7.30 28.57
CA ILE A 15 -17.53 7.72 27.24
C ILE A 15 -16.24 7.00 26.86
N LEU A 16 -15.24 6.97 27.75
CA LEU A 16 -13.99 6.25 27.52
C LEU A 16 -14.20 4.74 27.36
N PHE A 17 -15.05 4.15 28.20
CA PHE A 17 -15.38 2.73 28.11
C PHE A 17 -15.98 2.37 26.74
N ILE A 18 -17.03 3.10 26.31
CA ILE A 18 -17.68 2.86 25.03
C ILE A 18 -16.74 3.17 23.87
N SER A 19 -15.98 4.26 23.94
CA SER A 19 -15.07 4.63 22.85
C SER A 19 -13.98 3.58 22.64
N MET A 20 -13.44 3.00 23.72
CA MET A 20 -12.45 1.93 23.62
C MET A 20 -13.05 0.64 23.05
N ILE A 21 -14.30 0.30 23.39
CA ILE A 21 -14.98 -0.84 22.73
C ILE A 21 -15.07 -0.60 21.23
N LEU A 22 -15.57 0.58 20.84
CA LEU A 22 -15.78 0.96 19.45
C LEU A 22 -14.48 1.00 18.64
N GLU A 23 -13.40 1.53 19.24
CA GLU A 23 -12.08 1.59 18.60
C GLU A 23 -11.52 0.20 18.29
N PHE A 24 -11.60 -0.70 19.26
CA PHE A 24 -11.11 -2.07 19.12
C PHE A 24 -12.10 -2.99 18.37
N ALA A 25 -13.34 -2.52 18.14
CA ALA A 25 -14.34 -3.13 17.27
C ALA A 25 -14.35 -2.55 15.83
N ALA A 26 -13.23 -1.95 15.40
CA ALA A 26 -12.91 -1.50 14.04
C ALA A 26 -13.30 -0.05 13.63
N LEU A 27 -13.65 0.83 14.55
CA LEU A 27 -13.72 2.27 14.26
C LEU A 27 -12.34 2.92 14.42
N PRO A 28 -11.81 3.67 13.43
CA PRO A 28 -10.51 4.34 13.53
C PRO A 28 -10.61 5.58 14.42
N LEU A 29 -10.77 5.36 15.72
CA LEU A 29 -10.77 6.39 16.74
C LEU A 29 -9.32 6.65 17.21
N PRO A 30 -8.97 7.88 17.58
CA PRO A 30 -7.61 8.24 18.01
C PRO A 30 -7.35 7.81 19.46
N GLY A 31 -7.25 6.51 19.71
CA GLY A 31 -7.16 5.94 21.06
C GLY A 31 -6.03 6.46 21.92
N GLU A 32 -4.82 6.60 21.36
CA GLU A 32 -3.67 7.16 22.08
C GLU A 32 -3.98 8.57 22.58
N THR A 33 -4.57 9.40 21.72
CA THR A 33 -4.97 10.76 22.07
C THR A 33 -6.01 10.73 23.18
N MET A 34 -7.00 9.84 23.12
CA MET A 34 -8.01 9.72 24.17
C MET A 34 -7.39 9.29 25.51
N MET A 35 -6.44 8.35 25.51
CA MET A 35 -5.74 7.91 26.73
C MET A 35 -4.85 9.02 27.31
N LEU A 36 -4.12 9.74 26.45
CA LEU A 36 -3.31 10.89 26.86
C LEU A 36 -4.19 11.99 27.48
N LEU A 37 -5.32 12.32 26.85
CA LEU A 37 -6.29 13.28 27.38
C LEU A 37 -6.89 12.81 28.70
N ALA A 38 -7.25 11.53 28.82
CA ALA A 38 -7.75 10.95 30.08
C ALA A 38 -6.73 11.10 31.21
N GLY A 39 -5.44 10.88 30.93
CA GLY A 39 -4.34 11.11 31.87
C GLY A 39 -4.23 12.57 32.30
N ILE A 40 -4.26 13.50 31.33
CA ILE A 40 -4.19 14.95 31.62
C ILE A 40 -5.39 15.41 32.45
N MET A 41 -6.60 14.91 32.15
CA MET A 41 -7.82 15.22 32.92
C MET A 41 -7.73 14.70 34.35
N ALA A 42 -7.19 13.50 34.53
CA ALA A 42 -6.97 12.94 35.86
C ALA A 42 -5.93 13.74 36.66
N TYR A 43 -4.86 14.23 36.01
CA TYR A 43 -3.88 15.14 36.64
C TYR A 43 -4.53 16.46 37.09
N GLY A 44 -5.41 17.02 36.27
CA GLY A 44 -6.16 18.25 36.59
C GLY A 44 -7.23 18.09 37.69
N GLY A 45 -7.39 16.89 38.27
CA GLY A 45 -8.38 16.61 39.31
C GLY A 45 -9.82 16.48 38.81
N HIS A 46 -10.04 16.44 37.48
CA HIS A 46 -11.37 16.34 36.89
C HIS A 46 -11.92 14.90 36.87
N ALA A 47 -11.07 13.90 37.12
CA ALA A 47 -11.45 12.48 37.19
C ALA A 47 -10.41 11.68 38.00
N SER A 48 -10.82 10.52 38.50
CA SER A 48 -9.92 9.57 39.18
C SER A 48 -9.00 8.90 38.16
N TYR A 49 -7.70 8.95 38.40
CA TYR A 49 -6.69 8.27 37.57
C TYR A 49 -6.96 6.75 37.46
N LEU A 50 -7.24 6.09 38.59
CA LEU A 50 -7.60 4.67 38.59
C LEU A 50 -8.93 4.43 37.87
N GLY A 51 -9.89 5.33 38.03
CA GLY A 51 -11.17 5.25 37.31
C GLY A 51 -10.99 5.30 35.79
N MET A 52 -10.12 6.19 35.30
CA MET A 52 -9.78 6.27 33.87
C MET A 52 -9.13 4.98 33.37
N ILE A 53 -8.11 4.46 34.09
CA ILE A 53 -7.44 3.22 33.71
C ILE A 53 -8.42 2.05 33.67
N LEU A 54 -9.26 1.88 34.69
CA LEU A 54 -10.20 0.76 34.76
C LEU A 54 -11.26 0.83 33.65
N ALA A 55 -11.86 2.01 33.44
CA ALA A 55 -12.87 2.19 32.40
C ALA A 55 -12.29 1.93 31.01
N SER A 56 -11.11 2.49 30.71
CA SER A 56 -10.43 2.29 29.43
C SER A 56 -9.96 0.85 29.24
N ALA A 57 -9.36 0.23 30.26
CA ALA A 57 -8.90 -1.15 30.18
C ALA A 57 -10.05 -2.12 29.93
N LEU A 58 -11.17 -1.99 30.64
CA LEU A 58 -12.36 -2.83 30.43
C LEU A 58 -12.91 -2.67 29.01
N GLY A 59 -12.98 -1.43 28.50
CA GLY A 59 -13.45 -1.18 27.15
C GLY A 59 -12.52 -1.79 26.08
N THR A 60 -11.21 -1.61 26.25
CA THR A 60 -10.19 -2.20 25.36
C THR A 60 -10.21 -3.73 25.37
N ILE A 61 -10.34 -4.34 26.55
CA ILE A 61 -10.41 -5.80 26.70
C ILE A 61 -11.66 -6.32 25.97
N ILE A 62 -12.85 -5.78 26.28
CA ILE A 62 -14.10 -6.22 25.66
C ILE A 62 -14.07 -6.03 24.15
N GLY A 63 -13.63 -4.87 23.65
CA GLY A 63 -13.51 -4.60 22.22
C GLY A 63 -12.58 -5.59 21.49
N MET A 64 -11.43 -5.92 22.10
CA MET A 64 -10.50 -6.89 21.52
C MET A 64 -11.06 -8.33 21.53
N GLN A 65 -11.77 -8.71 22.60
CA GLN A 65 -12.37 -10.05 22.67
C GLN A 65 -13.52 -10.20 21.66
N LEU A 66 -14.34 -9.16 21.48
CA LEU A 66 -15.41 -9.14 20.48
C LEU A 66 -14.86 -9.26 19.06
N SER A 67 -13.82 -8.51 18.72
CA SER A 67 -13.21 -8.60 17.38
C SER A 67 -12.60 -9.98 17.12
N TYR A 68 -11.98 -10.62 18.13
CA TYR A 68 -11.53 -12.01 18.03
C TYR A 68 -12.68 -13.00 17.76
N GLU A 69 -13.77 -12.91 18.51
CA GLU A 69 -14.89 -13.83 18.34
C GLU A 69 -15.59 -13.63 16.98
N VAL A 70 -15.72 -12.38 16.53
CA VAL A 70 -16.20 -12.06 15.18
C VAL A 70 -15.27 -12.68 14.13
N GLY A 71 -13.95 -12.51 14.27
CA GLY A 71 -12.98 -13.14 13.37
C GLY A 71 -13.09 -14.67 13.35
N ARG A 72 -13.23 -15.29 14.52
CA ARG A 72 -13.33 -16.75 14.68
C ARG A 72 -14.58 -17.31 13.99
N ARG A 73 -15.71 -16.60 14.06
CA ARG A 73 -16.97 -16.97 13.39
C ARG A 73 -16.97 -16.75 11.89
N LEU A 74 -16.38 -15.63 11.43
CA LEU A 74 -16.26 -15.31 10.00
C LEU A 74 -15.40 -16.34 9.25
N GLY A 75 -14.33 -16.81 9.89
CA GLY A 75 -13.41 -17.79 9.32
C GLY A 75 -12.72 -17.33 8.03
N VAL A 76 -11.95 -18.24 7.43
CA VAL A 76 -11.11 -17.94 6.25
C VAL A 76 -11.96 -17.60 5.01
N LYS A 77 -13.15 -18.19 4.87
CA LYS A 77 -14.05 -17.99 3.72
C LYS A 77 -14.54 -16.55 3.57
N ALA A 78 -14.74 -15.82 4.68
CA ALA A 78 -15.14 -14.42 4.62
C ALA A 78 -14.00 -13.51 4.12
N ILE A 79 -12.75 -13.86 4.42
CA ILE A 79 -11.58 -13.13 3.91
C ILE A 79 -11.34 -13.40 2.42
N GLU A 80 -11.52 -14.63 1.95
CA GLU A 80 -11.39 -14.90 0.51
C GLU A 80 -12.38 -14.06 -0.31
N LYS A 81 -13.57 -13.78 0.25
CA LYS A 81 -14.62 -12.99 -0.40
C LYS A 81 -14.49 -11.48 -0.20
N TYR A 82 -14.09 -11.02 1.00
CA TYR A 82 -14.11 -9.59 1.37
C TYR A 82 -12.75 -9.02 1.81
N GLY A 83 -11.75 -9.87 2.03
CA GLY A 83 -10.44 -9.48 2.58
C GLY A 83 -9.66 -8.51 1.70
N SER A 84 -9.87 -8.52 0.39
CA SER A 84 -9.29 -7.56 -0.55
C SER A 84 -9.76 -6.13 -0.31
N TYR A 85 -11.00 -5.92 0.15
CA TYR A 85 -11.57 -4.59 0.41
C TYR A 85 -11.04 -3.94 1.69
N ILE A 86 -10.65 -4.76 2.68
CA ILE A 86 -10.11 -4.30 3.98
C ILE A 86 -8.60 -4.50 4.11
N GLY A 87 -7.91 -4.83 3.02
CA GLY A 87 -6.44 -4.96 2.99
C GLY A 87 -5.88 -6.25 3.62
N LEU A 88 -6.73 -7.21 3.99
CA LEU A 88 -6.38 -8.56 4.44
C LEU A 88 -6.25 -9.50 3.24
N THR A 89 -5.15 -9.35 2.49
CA THR A 89 -4.84 -10.25 1.37
C THR A 89 -4.23 -11.58 1.87
N PRO A 90 -4.39 -12.69 1.13
CA PRO A 90 -3.77 -13.98 1.49
C PRO A 90 -2.26 -13.87 1.76
N TYR A 91 -1.52 -13.09 0.96
CA TYR A 91 -0.09 -12.85 1.16
C TYR A 91 0.23 -12.19 2.51
N ARG A 92 -0.51 -11.13 2.87
CA ARG A 92 -0.33 -10.45 4.16
C ARG A 92 -0.72 -11.35 5.33
N MET A 93 -1.70 -12.22 5.14
CA MET A 93 -2.09 -13.21 6.13
C MET A 93 -1.00 -14.26 6.36
N THR A 94 -0.40 -14.79 5.30
CA THR A 94 0.71 -15.74 5.43
C THR A 94 1.89 -15.10 6.16
N LYS A 95 2.26 -13.86 5.80
CA LYS A 95 3.32 -13.12 6.51
C LYS A 95 3.01 -12.86 7.99
N ALA A 96 1.78 -12.49 8.31
CA ALA A 96 1.36 -12.28 9.70
C ALA A 96 1.32 -13.60 10.50
N SER A 97 0.93 -14.71 9.85
CA SER A 97 0.95 -16.05 10.45
C SER A 97 2.38 -16.55 10.69
N GLU A 98 3.30 -16.35 9.74
CA GLU A 98 4.75 -16.61 9.91
C GLU A 98 5.32 -15.83 11.10
N PHE A 99 4.95 -14.55 11.24
CA PHE A 99 5.39 -13.70 12.34
C PHE A 99 4.87 -14.21 13.70
N PHE A 100 3.60 -14.62 13.76
CA PHE A 100 3.02 -15.27 14.93
C PHE A 100 3.70 -16.60 15.29
N ASN A 101 3.99 -17.44 14.30
CA ASN A 101 4.68 -18.71 14.51
C ASN A 101 6.12 -18.51 15.00
N LYS A 102 6.80 -17.45 14.55
CA LYS A 102 8.19 -17.15 14.91
C LYS A 102 8.34 -16.59 16.32
N TYR A 103 7.50 -15.64 16.71
CA TYR A 103 7.65 -14.90 17.98
C TYR A 103 6.63 -15.32 19.05
N GLY A 104 5.67 -16.19 18.69
CA GLY A 104 4.69 -16.73 19.62
C GLY A 104 3.71 -15.69 20.15
N ASN A 105 3.14 -15.96 21.33
CA ASN A 105 2.03 -15.17 21.88
C ASN A 105 2.42 -13.74 22.30
N ILE A 106 3.72 -13.44 22.48
CA ILE A 106 4.16 -12.09 22.88
C ILE A 106 3.90 -11.04 21.80
N VAL A 107 3.76 -11.47 20.54
CA VAL A 107 3.34 -10.62 19.42
C VAL A 107 2.03 -9.93 19.71
N ILE A 108 1.09 -10.60 20.39
CA ILE A 108 -0.21 -10.02 20.74
C ILE A 108 -0.03 -8.77 21.59
N ILE A 109 0.89 -8.80 22.56
CA ILE A 109 1.15 -7.66 23.46
C ILE A 109 1.83 -6.53 22.70
N ILE A 110 2.86 -6.85 21.90
CA ILE A 110 3.62 -5.85 21.13
C ILE A 110 2.72 -5.17 20.08
N ALA A 111 1.80 -5.92 19.48
CA ALA A 111 0.90 -5.44 18.45
C ALA A 111 -0.02 -4.30 18.91
N TYR A 112 -0.31 -4.17 20.22
CA TYR A 112 -1.07 -3.02 20.75
C TYR A 112 -0.35 -1.68 20.51
N TYR A 113 0.98 -1.68 20.49
CA TYR A 113 1.80 -0.48 20.30
C TYR A 113 2.04 -0.13 18.83
N LEU A 114 1.55 -0.95 17.89
CA LEU A 114 1.68 -0.73 16.46
C LEU A 114 0.38 -0.13 15.90
N PRO A 115 0.35 1.16 15.53
CA PRO A 115 -0.82 1.79 14.93
C PRO A 115 -1.30 1.04 13.69
N GLY A 116 -2.61 0.91 13.52
CA GLY A 116 -3.20 0.14 12.42
C GLY A 116 -3.21 -1.38 12.65
N VAL A 117 -2.10 -1.96 13.11
CA VAL A 117 -2.00 -3.42 13.38
C VAL A 117 -2.92 -3.82 14.52
N ARG A 118 -3.01 -3.03 15.59
CA ARG A 118 -3.85 -3.37 16.75
C ARG A 118 -5.34 -3.50 16.41
N HIS A 119 -5.86 -2.72 15.48
CA HIS A 119 -7.30 -2.73 15.15
C HIS A 119 -7.71 -4.00 14.39
N ILE A 120 -6.78 -4.59 13.63
CA ILE A 120 -7.00 -5.84 12.90
C ILE A 120 -6.60 -7.07 13.69
N LEU A 121 -5.86 -6.90 14.80
CA LEU A 121 -5.27 -7.99 15.58
C LEU A 121 -6.30 -9.01 16.06
N GLY A 122 -7.40 -8.55 16.65
CA GLY A 122 -8.46 -9.43 17.16
C GLY A 122 -9.07 -10.26 16.04
N TYR A 123 -9.59 -9.60 15.00
CA TYR A 123 -10.17 -10.27 13.83
C TYR A 123 -9.20 -11.28 13.20
N PHE A 124 -7.96 -10.86 12.96
CA PHE A 124 -6.94 -11.70 12.35
C PHE A 124 -6.65 -12.95 13.20
N SER A 125 -6.47 -12.77 14.51
CA SER A 125 -6.20 -13.88 15.44
C SER A 125 -7.37 -14.86 15.53
N GLY A 126 -8.61 -14.35 15.45
CA GLY A 126 -9.81 -15.19 15.37
C GLY A 126 -9.89 -15.99 14.08
N ILE A 127 -9.67 -15.34 12.93
CA ILE A 127 -9.77 -15.95 11.60
C ILE A 127 -8.72 -17.04 11.41
N THR A 128 -7.50 -16.81 11.90
CA THR A 128 -6.40 -17.78 11.88
C THR A 128 -6.51 -18.85 12.97
N LYS A 129 -7.57 -18.82 13.78
CA LYS A 129 -7.87 -19.78 14.86
C LYS A 129 -6.73 -19.92 15.86
N VAL A 130 -6.09 -18.80 16.23
CA VAL A 130 -5.22 -18.77 17.42
C VAL A 130 -6.01 -19.29 18.61
N ASP A 131 -5.40 -20.12 19.45
CA ASP A 131 -6.04 -20.67 20.65
C ASP A 131 -6.71 -19.56 21.49
N ALA A 132 -8.00 -19.71 21.76
CA ALA A 132 -8.80 -18.66 22.39
C ALA A 132 -8.31 -18.31 23.80
N LYS A 133 -7.93 -19.32 24.58
CA LYS A 133 -7.45 -19.13 25.95
C LYS A 133 -6.17 -18.30 25.94
N ARG A 134 -5.21 -18.66 25.09
CA ARG A 134 -3.97 -17.90 24.91
C ARG A 134 -4.28 -16.48 24.42
N PHE A 135 -5.11 -16.34 23.39
CA PHE A 135 -5.43 -15.02 22.86
C PHE A 135 -6.02 -14.10 23.94
N HIS A 136 -7.06 -14.54 24.66
CA HIS A 136 -7.72 -13.73 25.68
C HIS A 136 -6.78 -13.32 26.82
N ILE A 137 -5.90 -14.22 27.27
CA ILE A 137 -4.91 -13.91 28.32
C ILE A 137 -3.92 -12.85 27.84
N TYR A 138 -3.24 -13.09 26.71
CA TYR A 138 -2.19 -12.19 26.23
C TYR A 138 -2.74 -10.83 25.76
N SER A 139 -3.92 -10.81 25.13
CA SER A 139 -4.58 -9.56 24.74
C SER A 139 -5.04 -8.74 25.96
N THR A 140 -5.50 -9.40 27.03
CA THR A 140 -5.86 -8.70 28.27
C THR A 140 -4.65 -8.00 28.88
N PHE A 141 -3.52 -8.70 29.02
CA PHE A 141 -2.29 -8.09 29.51
C PHE A 141 -1.77 -6.99 28.57
N GLY A 142 -1.84 -7.21 27.25
CA GLY A 142 -1.46 -6.21 26.25
C GLY A 142 -2.30 -4.94 26.35
N GLY A 143 -3.63 -5.08 26.47
CA GLY A 143 -4.55 -3.96 26.62
C GLY A 143 -4.31 -3.16 27.91
N ILE A 144 -4.14 -3.84 29.04
CA ILE A 144 -3.84 -3.18 30.32
C ILE A 144 -2.50 -2.43 30.25
N ALA A 145 -1.46 -3.07 29.71
CA ALA A 145 -0.15 -2.45 29.56
C ALA A 145 -0.20 -1.21 28.66
N TRP A 146 -0.91 -1.30 27.54
CA TRP A 146 -1.06 -0.19 26.59
C TRP A 146 -1.85 0.98 27.20
N VAL A 147 -3.02 0.71 27.80
CA VAL A 147 -3.83 1.74 28.50
C VAL A 147 -3.01 2.39 29.60
N GLY A 148 -2.37 1.58 30.45
CA GLY A 148 -1.50 2.07 31.52
C GLY A 148 -0.40 2.98 31.00
N THR A 149 0.27 2.60 29.91
CA THR A 149 1.36 3.40 29.32
C THR A 149 0.88 4.78 28.89
N PHE A 150 -0.15 4.87 28.04
CA PHE A 150 -0.58 6.15 27.48
C PHE A 150 -1.34 7.02 28.48
N THR A 151 -2.16 6.44 29.36
CA THR A 151 -2.83 7.21 30.41
C THR A 151 -1.84 7.76 31.43
N THR A 152 -0.82 6.98 31.81
CA THR A 152 0.24 7.47 32.71
C THR A 152 1.09 8.53 32.05
N LEU A 153 1.45 8.35 30.76
CA LEU A 153 2.16 9.36 29.99
C LEU A 153 1.39 10.68 29.96
N GLY A 154 0.08 10.63 29.73
CA GLY A 154 -0.79 11.81 29.79
C GLY A 154 -0.82 12.46 31.17
N TYR A 155 -0.91 11.66 32.23
CA TYR A 155 -0.91 12.15 33.62
C TYR A 155 0.40 12.87 33.97
N VAL A 156 1.55 12.29 33.60
CA VAL A 156 2.88 12.87 33.81
C VAL A 156 3.10 14.13 32.97
N LEU A 157 2.55 14.19 31.75
CA LEU A 157 2.61 15.37 30.87
C LEU A 157 1.55 16.44 31.20
N GLY A 158 0.61 16.15 32.09
CA GLY A 158 -0.44 17.07 32.55
C GLY A 158 0.02 18.49 32.91
N PRO A 159 1.13 18.67 33.67
CA PRO A 159 1.67 20.00 33.98
C PRO A 159 2.05 20.83 32.74
N SER A 160 2.57 20.17 31.70
CA SER A 160 3.01 20.80 30.44
C SER A 160 1.87 20.93 29.41
N ALA A 161 0.68 20.43 29.71
CA ALA A 161 -0.42 20.39 28.76
C ALA A 161 -0.99 21.79 28.44
N LYS A 162 -0.98 22.74 29.38
CA LYS A 162 -1.51 24.11 29.18
C LYS A 162 -0.86 24.85 27.99
N PRO A 163 0.48 24.96 27.88
CA PRO A 163 1.10 25.59 26.70
C PRO A 163 0.88 24.79 25.41
N VAL A 164 0.82 23.45 25.48
CA VAL A 164 0.55 22.59 24.32
C VAL A 164 -0.87 22.80 23.78
N PHE A 165 -1.88 22.82 24.65
CA PHE A 165 -3.26 23.10 24.26
C PHE A 165 -3.41 24.52 23.70
N HIS A 166 -2.68 25.50 24.24
CA HIS A 166 -2.69 26.86 23.68
C HIS A 166 -2.11 26.89 22.26
N LEU A 167 -1.01 26.15 22.01
CA LEU A 167 -0.43 25.98 20.68
C LEU A 167 -1.41 25.24 19.73
N MET A 168 -2.03 24.16 20.21
CA MET A 168 -3.01 23.38 19.45
C MET A 168 -4.28 24.18 19.14
N HIS A 169 -4.74 25.05 20.03
CA HIS A 169 -5.92 25.88 19.75
C HIS A 169 -5.57 27.00 18.77
N LYS A 170 -4.37 27.58 18.89
CA LYS A 170 -3.89 28.66 18.02
C LYS A 170 -3.58 28.18 16.59
N TYR A 171 -2.99 26.99 16.45
CA TYR A 171 -2.51 26.49 15.15
C TYR A 171 -3.21 25.23 14.68
N GLY A 172 -3.99 24.55 15.52
CA GLY A 172 -4.63 23.27 15.18
C GLY A 172 -5.78 23.41 14.20
N THR A 173 -6.51 24.52 14.20
CA THR A 173 -7.48 24.84 13.14
C THR A 173 -6.78 25.01 11.81
N LEU A 174 -5.65 25.73 11.77
CA LEU A 174 -4.82 25.92 10.58
C LEU A 174 -4.24 24.58 10.09
N ALA A 175 -3.69 23.76 11.00
CA ALA A 175 -3.12 22.46 10.69
C ALA A 175 -4.18 21.47 10.18
N MET A 176 -5.39 21.48 10.74
CA MET A 176 -6.53 20.69 10.26
C MET A 176 -6.97 21.15 8.87
N LEU A 177 -7.00 22.46 8.62
CA LEU A 177 -7.36 23.02 7.31
C LEU A 177 -6.31 22.67 6.25
N PHE A 178 -5.01 22.76 6.58
CA PHE A 178 -3.93 22.28 5.71
C PHE A 178 -3.96 20.77 5.49
N GLY A 179 -4.29 19.99 6.52
CA GLY A 179 -4.45 18.54 6.43
C GLY A 179 -5.61 18.15 5.51
N LEU A 180 -6.76 18.82 5.63
CA LEU A 180 -7.93 18.60 4.77
C LEU A 180 -7.68 19.05 3.34
N VAL A 181 -6.98 20.19 3.14
CA VAL A 181 -6.55 20.65 1.82
C VAL A 181 -5.56 19.67 1.21
N GLY A 182 -4.58 19.18 1.97
CA GLY A 182 -3.63 18.15 1.54
C GLY A 182 -4.30 16.83 1.17
N LEU A 183 -5.27 16.38 1.97
CA LEU A 183 -6.09 15.20 1.70
C LEU A 183 -6.96 15.39 0.44
N PHE A 184 -7.59 16.56 0.29
CA PHE A 184 -8.39 16.89 -0.88
C PHE A 184 -7.54 16.91 -2.17
N ILE A 185 -6.36 17.53 -2.11
CA ILE A 185 -5.35 17.54 -3.18
C ILE A 185 -4.91 16.10 -3.51
N TYR A 186 -4.65 15.26 -2.50
CA TYR A 186 -4.29 13.86 -2.68
C TYR A 186 -5.42 13.03 -3.33
N LEU A 187 -6.67 13.24 -2.91
CA LEU A 187 -7.83 12.55 -3.47
C LEU A 187 -8.11 12.99 -4.92
N ILE A 188 -7.93 14.27 -5.24
CA ILE A 188 -8.01 14.77 -6.61
C ILE A 188 -6.86 14.19 -7.45
N TYR A 189 -5.63 14.16 -6.94
CA TYR A 189 -4.49 13.52 -7.60
C TYR A 189 -4.78 12.06 -7.94
N LYS A 190 -5.34 11.31 -6.98
CA LYS A 190 -5.73 9.91 -7.16
C LYS A 190 -6.84 9.73 -8.19
N LYS A 191 -7.73 10.71 -8.36
CA LYS A 191 -8.90 10.64 -9.25
C LYS A 191 -8.62 11.12 -10.68
N LEU A 192 -7.82 12.18 -10.85
CA LEU A 192 -7.57 12.83 -12.15
C LEU A 192 -6.33 12.28 -12.87
N GLY A 193 -5.47 11.52 -12.18
CA GLY A 193 -4.17 11.11 -12.73
C GLY A 193 -3.21 12.30 -12.89
N THR A 194 -1.93 11.98 -13.06
CA THR A 194 -0.81 12.95 -13.06
C THR A 194 -0.95 14.05 -14.12
N ARG A 195 -1.48 13.73 -15.31
CA ARG A 195 -1.63 14.66 -16.45
C ARG A 195 -2.65 15.77 -16.21
N GLU A 196 -3.89 15.42 -15.84
CA GLU A 196 -4.96 16.40 -15.63
C GLU A 196 -4.76 17.18 -14.32
N PHE A 197 -4.19 16.54 -13.29
CA PHE A 197 -3.86 17.20 -12.04
C PHE A 197 -2.78 18.28 -12.20
N SER A 198 -1.74 18.03 -13.00
CA SER A 198 -0.69 19.03 -13.29
C SER A 198 -1.25 20.26 -14.04
N ALA A 199 -2.17 20.04 -14.98
CA ALA A 199 -2.88 21.12 -15.67
C ALA A 199 -3.83 21.89 -14.72
N PHE A 200 -4.54 21.19 -13.85
CA PHE A 200 -5.39 21.77 -12.81
C PHE A 200 -4.61 22.65 -11.83
N ILE A 201 -3.48 22.15 -11.31
CA ILE A 201 -2.56 22.86 -10.43
C ILE A 201 -2.02 24.12 -11.12
N LYS A 202 -1.48 24.02 -12.35
CA LYS A 202 -0.95 25.19 -13.08
C LYS A 202 -2.00 26.27 -13.30
N LYS A 203 -3.24 25.90 -13.63
CA LYS A 203 -4.31 26.84 -13.96
C LYS A 203 -4.91 27.53 -12.72
N ARG A 204 -4.94 26.85 -11.56
CA ARG A 204 -5.56 27.38 -10.33
C ARG A 204 -4.58 27.90 -9.28
N VAL A 205 -3.36 27.38 -9.19
CA VAL A 205 -2.34 27.89 -8.24
C VAL A 205 -1.96 29.34 -8.55
N LEU A 206 -1.95 29.74 -9.83
CA LEU A 206 -1.72 31.14 -10.22
C LEU A 206 -2.78 32.10 -9.63
N ILE A 207 -4.03 31.62 -9.49
CA ILE A 207 -5.15 32.39 -8.93
C ILE A 207 -4.99 32.58 -7.41
N PHE A 208 -4.37 31.63 -6.71
CA PHE A 208 -4.12 31.72 -5.27
C PHE A 208 -2.81 32.48 -4.93
N ILE A 209 -1.81 32.47 -5.81
CA ILE A 209 -0.55 33.20 -5.60
C ILE A 209 -0.73 34.72 -5.78
N LEU A 210 -1.56 35.17 -6.72
CA LEU A 210 -1.82 36.60 -6.95
C LEU A 210 -2.28 37.37 -5.69
N PRO A 211 -3.29 36.92 -4.92
CA PRO A 211 -3.74 37.62 -3.72
C PRO A 211 -2.70 37.58 -2.58
N ILE A 212 -1.83 36.56 -2.54
CA ILE A 212 -0.71 36.50 -1.58
C ILE A 212 0.34 37.55 -1.94
N ILE A 213 0.72 37.66 -3.22
CA ILE A 213 1.64 38.71 -3.70
C ILE A 213 1.05 40.10 -3.44
N PHE A 214 -0.24 40.30 -3.70
CA PHE A 214 -0.95 41.55 -3.41
C PHE A 214 -0.94 41.87 -1.91
N SER A 215 -1.18 40.88 -1.04
CA SER A 215 -1.14 41.06 0.41
C SER A 215 0.27 41.42 0.90
N ILE A 216 1.32 40.81 0.34
CA ILE A 216 2.71 41.17 0.63
C ILE A 216 3.01 42.60 0.18
N ALA A 217 2.55 43.00 -1.01
CA ALA A 217 2.72 44.37 -1.50
C ALA A 217 2.04 45.41 -0.60
N VAL A 218 0.84 45.10 -0.08
CA VAL A 218 0.13 45.95 0.89
C VAL A 218 0.87 46.04 2.22
N ILE A 219 1.46 44.94 2.71
CA ILE A 219 2.28 44.92 3.93
C ILE A 219 3.55 45.74 3.75
N ILE A 220 4.25 45.60 2.62
CA ILE A 220 5.45 46.39 2.28
C ILE A 220 5.10 47.88 2.18
N TYR A 221 3.99 48.22 1.53
CA TYR A 221 3.51 49.61 1.43
C TYR A 221 3.21 50.21 2.82
N LYS A 222 2.51 49.47 3.69
CA LYS A 222 2.28 49.88 5.09
C LYS A 222 3.58 49.95 5.90
N CYS A 223 4.57 49.11 5.60
CA CYS A 223 5.90 49.18 6.22
C CYS A 223 6.64 50.46 5.84
N SER A 224 6.54 50.87 4.57
CA SER A 224 7.23 52.05 4.03
C SER A 224 6.68 53.40 4.51
N THR A 225 5.51 53.40 5.16
CA THR A 225 4.76 54.62 5.50
C THR A 225 4.54 54.83 7.00
N ALA A 226 4.97 53.92 7.88
CA ALA A 226 4.69 54.02 9.32
C ALA A 226 5.93 54.40 10.16
N PRO A 227 5.80 55.35 11.12
CA PRO A 227 6.90 55.74 12.01
C PRO A 227 7.07 54.73 13.17
N MET A 228 8.23 54.07 13.21
CA MET A 228 8.77 53.16 14.26
C MET A 228 7.88 51.97 14.71
N PHE A 229 8.29 50.75 14.34
CA PHE A 229 7.50 49.52 14.53
C PHE A 229 7.57 48.90 15.93
N HIS A 230 6.39 48.57 16.47
CA HIS A 230 6.17 47.82 17.72
C HIS A 230 6.52 46.32 17.54
N PRO A 231 7.13 45.63 18.54
CA PRO A 231 7.64 44.24 18.41
C PRO A 231 6.60 43.20 17.95
N LYS A 232 5.32 43.38 18.29
CA LYS A 232 4.21 42.53 17.81
C LYS A 232 4.06 42.55 16.29
N PHE A 233 4.30 43.68 15.65
CA PHE A 233 4.19 43.82 14.20
C PHE A 233 5.32 43.05 13.48
N ILE A 234 6.53 43.09 14.04
CA ILE A 234 7.69 42.34 13.52
C ILE A 234 7.42 40.82 13.60
N THR A 235 6.84 40.34 14.71
CA THR A 235 6.48 38.92 14.84
C THR A 235 5.39 38.46 13.87
N GLU A 236 4.42 39.33 13.55
CA GLU A 236 3.40 39.01 12.55
C GLU A 236 3.98 38.97 11.13
N VAL A 237 4.81 39.96 10.77
CA VAL A 237 5.48 40.00 9.47
C VAL A 237 6.39 38.79 9.26
N LEU A 238 7.18 38.42 10.29
CA LEU A 238 8.03 37.22 10.25
C LEU A 238 7.21 35.93 10.13
N PHE A 239 6.05 35.86 10.79
CA PHE A 239 5.16 34.70 10.68
C PHE A 239 4.57 34.56 9.28
N TYR A 240 4.09 35.65 8.66
CA TYR A 240 3.59 35.60 7.29
C TYR A 240 4.68 35.23 6.29
N LEU A 241 5.89 35.78 6.43
CA LEU A 241 7.07 35.41 5.63
C LEU A 241 7.41 33.92 5.76
N ALA A 242 7.37 33.37 6.97
CA ALA A 242 7.61 31.94 7.20
C ALA A 242 6.55 31.05 6.53
N VAL A 243 5.27 31.43 6.60
CA VAL A 243 4.17 30.71 5.92
C VAL A 243 4.34 30.75 4.40
N ILE A 244 4.72 31.91 3.83
CA ILE A 244 4.98 32.06 2.40
C ILE A 244 6.14 31.16 1.96
N LEU A 245 7.24 31.15 2.71
CA LEU A 245 8.39 30.28 2.43
C LEU A 245 8.02 28.80 2.51
N LEU A 246 7.17 28.40 3.47
CA LEU A 246 6.64 27.04 3.58
C LEU A 246 5.77 26.66 2.37
N VAL A 247 4.91 27.57 1.90
CA VAL A 247 4.09 27.35 0.71
C VAL A 247 4.95 27.24 -0.55
N ILE A 248 5.96 28.10 -0.71
CA ILE A 248 6.90 28.04 -1.84
C ILE A 248 7.71 26.73 -1.79
N SER A 249 8.22 26.36 -0.62
CA SER A 249 8.94 25.11 -0.40
C SER A 249 8.06 23.90 -0.73
N PHE A 250 6.80 23.91 -0.30
CA PHE A 250 5.82 22.87 -0.63
C PHE A 250 5.50 22.82 -2.12
N LEU A 251 5.35 23.95 -2.80
CA LEU A 251 5.13 23.99 -4.25
C LEU A 251 6.36 23.53 -5.05
N CYS A 252 7.58 23.85 -4.58
CA CYS A 252 8.82 23.33 -5.13
C CYS A 252 8.95 21.82 -4.89
N TYR A 253 8.62 21.34 -3.70
CA TYR A 253 8.53 19.91 -3.37
C TYR A 253 7.51 19.22 -4.27
N LEU A 254 6.32 19.80 -4.47
CA LEU A 254 5.32 19.27 -5.38
C LEU A 254 5.86 19.22 -6.81
N ARG A 255 6.53 20.29 -7.27
CA ARG A 255 7.13 20.35 -8.61
C ARG A 255 8.22 19.30 -8.80
N ILE A 256 9.07 19.07 -7.79
CA ILE A 256 10.15 18.06 -7.83
C ILE A 256 9.56 16.65 -7.75
N THR A 257 8.60 16.42 -6.85
CA THR A 257 7.91 15.13 -6.66
C THR A 257 7.08 14.74 -7.88
N LEU A 258 6.45 15.72 -8.55
CA LEU A 258 5.68 15.53 -9.78
C LEU A 258 6.55 15.56 -11.05
N LYS A 259 7.88 15.77 -10.95
CA LYS A 259 8.78 15.83 -12.12
C LYS A 259 9.16 14.45 -12.66
N ASN A 260 8.88 13.36 -11.94
CA ASN A 260 9.07 12.00 -12.46
C ASN A 260 7.86 11.61 -13.32
N ASN A 261 7.83 12.20 -14.51
CA ASN A 261 6.84 12.00 -15.55
C ASN A 261 7.27 10.89 -16.53
N THR A 262 7.98 9.88 -16.04
CA THR A 262 8.27 8.66 -16.82
C THR A 262 7.09 7.74 -16.63
N THR A 263 6.35 7.45 -17.69
CA THR A 263 5.32 6.41 -17.68
C THR A 263 5.96 5.13 -17.13
N LYS A 264 5.38 4.57 -16.08
CA LYS A 264 5.98 3.39 -15.44
C LYS A 264 5.69 2.18 -16.30
N LYS A 265 6.74 1.57 -16.83
CA LYS A 265 6.68 0.44 -17.75
C LYS A 265 7.17 -0.83 -17.08
N LEU A 266 6.63 -1.94 -17.55
CA LEU A 266 7.03 -3.28 -17.14
C LEU A 266 7.36 -4.11 -18.39
N LEU A 267 8.50 -4.80 -18.38
CA LEU A 267 8.78 -5.89 -19.30
C LEU A 267 8.51 -7.22 -18.59
N VAL A 268 7.69 -8.08 -19.18
CA VAL A 268 7.47 -9.45 -18.72
C VAL A 268 8.08 -10.40 -19.74
N VAL A 269 9.07 -11.17 -19.28
CA VAL A 269 9.67 -12.26 -20.05
C VAL A 269 8.99 -13.56 -19.62
N VAL A 270 8.24 -14.15 -20.53
CA VAL A 270 7.39 -15.32 -20.29
C VAL A 270 8.15 -16.59 -20.63
N ASP A 271 8.39 -17.40 -19.61
CA ASP A 271 8.81 -18.81 -19.71
C ASP A 271 10.00 -19.05 -20.66
N TYR A 272 10.96 -18.12 -20.73
CA TYR A 272 12.17 -18.29 -21.54
C TYR A 272 13.17 -19.20 -20.82
N GLN A 273 12.73 -20.44 -20.56
CA GLN A 273 13.41 -21.47 -19.79
C GLN A 273 14.15 -22.46 -20.70
N LYS A 274 15.14 -23.13 -20.13
CA LYS A 274 16.00 -24.07 -20.85
C LYS A 274 15.17 -25.14 -21.57
N ASP A 275 14.17 -25.75 -20.93
CA ASP A 275 13.35 -26.79 -21.58
C ASP A 275 12.58 -26.32 -22.81
N PHE A 276 12.16 -25.05 -22.86
CA PHE A 276 11.50 -24.48 -24.03
C PHE A 276 12.47 -24.02 -25.13
N VAL A 277 13.75 -23.85 -24.82
CA VAL A 277 14.73 -23.36 -25.79
C VAL A 277 15.60 -24.49 -26.33
N ASP A 278 16.11 -25.35 -25.46
CA ASP A 278 16.97 -26.47 -25.85
C ASP A 278 16.93 -27.73 -24.98
N GLY A 279 15.91 -27.87 -24.13
CA GLY A 279 15.68 -29.08 -23.35
C GLY A 279 14.54 -29.93 -23.90
N SER A 280 13.63 -30.36 -23.03
CA SER A 280 12.69 -31.43 -23.37
C SER A 280 11.51 -31.03 -24.26
N LEU A 281 11.11 -29.75 -24.29
CA LEU A 281 9.95 -29.26 -25.02
C LEU A 281 10.30 -28.02 -25.87
N THR A 282 11.29 -28.18 -26.75
CA THR A 282 11.86 -27.07 -27.52
C THR A 282 10.87 -26.42 -28.47
N VAL A 283 10.89 -25.10 -28.50
CA VAL A 283 10.16 -24.25 -29.45
C VAL A 283 11.10 -23.92 -30.60
N GLU A 284 10.60 -24.06 -31.83
CA GLU A 284 11.41 -23.80 -33.02
C GLU A 284 11.93 -22.36 -33.00
N ARG A 285 13.22 -22.18 -33.33
CA ARG A 285 13.89 -20.87 -33.42
C ARG A 285 13.88 -20.04 -32.12
N ALA A 286 13.49 -20.62 -30.97
CA ALA A 286 13.48 -19.89 -29.70
C ALA A 286 14.87 -19.38 -29.27
N ARG A 287 15.95 -20.06 -29.67
CA ARG A 287 17.34 -19.59 -29.44
C ARG A 287 17.62 -18.22 -30.08
N GLU A 288 16.95 -17.90 -31.20
CA GLU A 288 17.12 -16.61 -31.89
C GLU A 288 16.63 -15.42 -31.04
N LEU A 289 15.71 -15.68 -30.10
CA LEU A 289 15.16 -14.65 -29.22
C LEU A 289 16.13 -14.17 -28.15
N GLU A 290 17.19 -14.92 -27.83
CA GLU A 290 18.05 -14.66 -26.67
C GLU A 290 18.60 -13.23 -26.73
N LYS A 291 19.20 -12.88 -27.86
CA LYS A 291 19.76 -11.55 -28.07
C LYS A 291 18.68 -10.45 -27.98
N VAL A 292 17.52 -10.68 -28.58
CA VAL A 292 16.43 -9.69 -28.60
C VAL A 292 15.87 -9.44 -27.20
N ILE A 293 15.69 -10.51 -26.42
CA ILE A 293 15.21 -10.44 -25.03
C ILE A 293 16.24 -9.76 -24.14
N VAL A 294 17.53 -10.09 -24.26
CA VAL A 294 18.61 -9.44 -23.51
C VAL A 294 18.69 -7.94 -23.82
N ASP A 295 18.65 -7.56 -25.10
CA ASP A 295 18.69 -6.16 -25.53
C ASP A 295 17.49 -5.37 -24.96
N LYS A 296 16.31 -6.00 -24.88
CA LYS A 296 15.12 -5.42 -24.23
C LYS A 296 15.28 -5.28 -22.71
N ILE A 297 15.76 -6.32 -22.04
CA ILE A 297 15.99 -6.28 -20.59
C ILE A 297 16.95 -5.14 -20.25
N GLU A 298 18.08 -5.02 -20.97
CA GLU A 298 19.04 -3.96 -20.72
C GLU A 298 18.46 -2.58 -21.00
N LYS A 299 17.68 -2.43 -22.07
CA LYS A 299 16.97 -1.17 -22.34
C LYS A 299 16.04 -0.78 -21.19
N TYR A 300 15.18 -1.70 -20.72
CA TYR A 300 14.28 -1.42 -19.61
C TYR A 300 15.06 -1.05 -18.34
N ARG A 301 16.19 -1.69 -18.07
CA ARG A 301 17.05 -1.36 -16.94
C ARG A 301 17.71 0.01 -17.07
N GLN A 302 18.22 0.35 -18.25
CA GLN A 302 18.81 1.66 -18.55
C GLN A 302 17.78 2.79 -18.40
N ASP A 303 16.53 2.53 -18.79
CA ASP A 303 15.40 3.45 -18.65
C ASP A 303 14.81 3.46 -17.21
N ASN A 304 15.44 2.76 -16.26
CA ASN A 304 15.01 2.60 -14.86
C ASN A 304 13.57 2.08 -14.73
N GLN A 305 13.19 1.14 -15.60
CA GLN A 305 11.91 0.43 -15.63
C GLN A 305 12.03 -0.97 -15.02
N ASP A 306 10.91 -1.54 -14.61
CA ASP A 306 10.90 -2.85 -13.97
C ASP A 306 10.91 -3.99 -15.01
N ILE A 307 11.56 -5.09 -14.66
CA ILE A 307 11.51 -6.37 -15.41
C ILE A 307 10.98 -7.47 -14.49
N MET A 308 10.18 -8.39 -15.05
CA MET A 308 9.67 -9.57 -14.35
C MET A 308 9.76 -10.81 -15.24
N PHE A 309 9.80 -11.96 -14.59
CA PHE A 309 9.80 -13.26 -15.27
C PHE A 309 8.58 -14.07 -14.86
N THR A 310 8.02 -14.85 -15.78
CA THR A 310 7.28 -16.05 -15.42
C THR A 310 8.12 -17.27 -15.72
N LYS A 311 7.93 -18.30 -14.90
CA LYS A 311 8.52 -19.62 -15.12
C LYS A 311 7.41 -20.64 -15.02
N ASP A 312 7.20 -21.36 -16.10
CA ASP A 312 6.41 -22.57 -16.03
C ASP A 312 7.10 -23.55 -15.09
N THR A 313 6.31 -24.18 -14.22
CA THR A 313 6.82 -24.93 -13.08
C THR A 313 5.94 -26.14 -12.84
N HIS A 314 6.55 -27.30 -13.01
CA HIS A 314 5.92 -28.59 -12.81
C HIS A 314 6.66 -29.39 -11.74
N TYR A 315 6.05 -30.49 -11.29
CA TYR A 315 6.57 -31.35 -10.24
C TYR A 315 6.61 -32.80 -10.76
N THR A 316 7.21 -33.70 -9.99
CA THR A 316 7.41 -35.11 -10.36
C THR A 316 6.13 -35.89 -10.67
N ASN A 317 4.95 -35.35 -10.32
CA ASN A 317 3.66 -35.92 -10.69
C ASN A 317 3.09 -35.36 -12.02
N TYR A 318 3.89 -34.68 -12.85
CA TYR A 318 3.45 -33.98 -14.05
C TYR A 318 2.55 -34.83 -14.96
N LEU A 319 2.96 -36.08 -15.25
CA LEU A 319 2.22 -37.00 -16.12
C LEU A 319 0.80 -37.34 -15.61
N THR A 320 0.52 -37.11 -14.32
CA THR A 320 -0.82 -37.32 -13.73
C THR A 320 -1.74 -36.09 -13.85
N THR A 321 -1.18 -34.92 -14.18
CA THR A 321 -1.94 -33.68 -14.34
C THR A 321 -2.78 -33.69 -15.61
N ARG A 322 -3.70 -32.72 -15.77
CA ARG A 322 -4.45 -32.58 -17.03
C ARG A 322 -3.50 -32.35 -18.20
N GLU A 323 -2.54 -31.43 -18.04
CA GLU A 323 -1.60 -31.08 -19.10
C GLU A 323 -0.71 -32.26 -19.47
N GLY A 324 -0.08 -32.92 -18.50
CA GLY A 324 0.79 -34.06 -18.74
C GLY A 324 0.11 -35.27 -19.39
N ARG A 325 -1.22 -35.38 -19.30
CA ARG A 325 -1.97 -36.40 -20.06
C ARG A 325 -2.11 -36.08 -21.55
N TYR A 326 -2.10 -34.80 -21.93
CA TYR A 326 -2.22 -34.36 -23.32
C TYR A 326 -0.85 -34.02 -23.94
N ILE A 327 0.12 -33.62 -23.13
CA ILE A 327 1.50 -33.35 -23.50
C ILE A 327 2.38 -34.25 -22.62
N PRO A 328 2.56 -35.55 -22.98
CA PRO A 328 3.25 -36.52 -22.12
C PRO A 328 4.78 -36.40 -22.20
N ILE A 329 5.29 -35.19 -22.06
CA ILE A 329 6.71 -34.84 -22.08
C ILE A 329 6.98 -34.06 -20.80
N GLU A 330 7.76 -34.63 -19.88
CA GLU A 330 8.16 -33.91 -18.67
C GLU A 330 9.07 -32.73 -19.03
N HIS A 331 8.70 -31.55 -18.55
CA HIS A 331 9.41 -30.31 -18.80
C HIS A 331 9.22 -29.36 -17.61
N CYS A 332 10.13 -28.40 -17.47
CA CYS A 332 10.10 -27.36 -16.47
C CYS A 332 9.87 -27.88 -15.04
N ILE A 333 10.39 -29.08 -14.73
CA ILE A 333 10.29 -29.69 -13.42
C ILE A 333 11.14 -28.88 -12.45
N ILE A 334 10.55 -28.43 -11.34
CA ILE A 334 11.25 -27.63 -10.34
C ILE A 334 12.55 -28.31 -9.88
N ASP A 335 13.57 -27.50 -9.59
CA ASP A 335 14.92 -27.92 -9.18
C ASP A 335 15.72 -28.71 -10.23
N THR A 336 15.23 -28.82 -11.47
CA THR A 336 16.02 -29.33 -12.62
C THR A 336 16.69 -28.19 -13.40
N GLU A 337 17.70 -28.52 -14.18
CA GLU A 337 18.35 -27.56 -15.08
C GLU A 337 17.36 -27.00 -16.12
N GLY A 338 16.43 -27.84 -16.59
CA GLY A 338 15.38 -27.50 -17.55
C GLY A 338 14.45 -26.37 -17.08
N HIS A 339 14.23 -26.27 -15.76
CA HIS A 339 13.43 -25.20 -15.14
C HIS A 339 14.11 -23.83 -15.14
N GLY A 340 15.44 -23.77 -15.22
CA GLY A 340 16.19 -22.52 -15.24
C GLY A 340 15.84 -21.64 -16.44
N LEU A 341 15.99 -20.32 -16.30
CA LEU A 341 15.98 -19.43 -17.47
C LEU A 341 17.14 -19.78 -18.42
N TYR A 342 16.93 -19.62 -19.71
CA TYR A 342 17.92 -20.00 -20.72
C TYR A 342 19.03 -18.95 -20.88
N GLY A 343 20.26 -19.41 -21.04
CA GLY A 343 21.40 -18.61 -21.52
C GLY A 343 21.68 -17.33 -20.73
N GLU A 344 21.96 -16.25 -21.44
CA GLU A 344 22.28 -14.93 -20.88
C GLU A 344 21.10 -14.32 -20.10
N VAL A 345 19.86 -14.67 -20.45
CA VAL A 345 18.65 -14.19 -19.76
C VAL A 345 18.66 -14.61 -18.28
N ALA A 346 19.23 -15.78 -17.95
CA ALA A 346 19.33 -16.28 -16.58
C ALA A 346 20.10 -15.33 -15.64
N LYS A 347 21.08 -14.58 -16.16
CA LYS A 347 21.88 -13.63 -15.38
C LYS A 347 21.04 -12.49 -14.79
N TYR A 348 19.88 -12.23 -15.39
CA TYR A 348 18.98 -11.16 -15.00
C TYR A 348 17.92 -11.58 -13.98
N GLU A 349 17.79 -12.88 -13.66
CA GLU A 349 16.79 -13.36 -12.70
C GLU A 349 16.92 -12.65 -11.34
N LYS A 350 18.16 -12.50 -10.85
CA LYS A 350 18.49 -11.79 -9.60
C LYS A 350 18.20 -10.29 -9.63
N HIS A 351 18.08 -9.71 -10.83
CA HIS A 351 17.81 -8.30 -11.04
C HIS A 351 16.33 -8.03 -11.30
N ALA A 352 15.51 -9.09 -11.45
CA ALA A 352 14.08 -8.93 -11.63
C ALA A 352 13.42 -8.35 -10.41
N LYS A 353 12.38 -7.55 -10.66
CA LYS A 353 11.49 -7.09 -9.62
C LYS A 353 10.80 -8.26 -8.93
N LYS A 354 10.43 -9.28 -9.71
CA LYS A 354 9.78 -10.51 -9.25
C LYS A 354 9.85 -11.61 -10.32
N VAL A 355 9.89 -12.85 -9.86
CA VAL A 355 9.74 -14.07 -10.66
C VAL A 355 8.47 -14.78 -10.20
N PHE A 356 7.63 -15.20 -11.15
CA PHE A 356 6.38 -15.90 -10.89
C PHE A 356 6.46 -17.34 -11.41
N ASN A 357 6.60 -18.29 -10.50
CA ASN A 357 6.45 -19.71 -10.80
C ASN A 357 4.95 -20.02 -10.96
N LYS A 358 4.56 -20.60 -12.10
CA LYS A 358 3.17 -20.93 -12.42
C LYS A 358 3.05 -22.40 -12.84
N THR A 359 1.94 -23.04 -12.50
CA THR A 359 1.65 -24.44 -12.87
C THR A 359 0.62 -24.52 -14.01
N SER A 360 0.43 -23.43 -14.74
CA SER A 360 -0.56 -23.26 -15.81
C SER A 360 -0.04 -22.25 -16.83
N PHE A 361 -0.58 -22.25 -18.04
CA PHE A 361 -0.13 -21.34 -19.11
C PHE A 361 -0.12 -19.86 -18.71
N GLY A 362 -1.21 -19.35 -18.12
CA GLY A 362 -1.27 -17.99 -17.59
C GLY A 362 -0.96 -17.91 -16.09
N SER A 363 -0.34 -16.82 -15.63
CA SER A 363 -0.08 -16.56 -14.21
C SER A 363 -1.13 -15.63 -13.60
N ILE A 364 -1.98 -16.20 -12.74
CA ILE A 364 -2.97 -15.44 -11.95
C ILE A 364 -2.25 -14.44 -11.03
N ASP A 365 -1.11 -14.84 -10.46
CA ASP A 365 -0.38 -13.99 -9.52
C ASP A 365 0.31 -12.81 -10.19
N LEU A 366 0.79 -12.98 -11.42
CA LEU A 366 1.28 -11.88 -12.24
C LEU A 366 0.14 -10.89 -12.55
N ALA A 367 -0.99 -11.39 -13.04
CA ALA A 367 -2.14 -10.54 -13.37
C ALA A 367 -2.66 -9.74 -12.16
N LYS A 368 -2.75 -10.39 -10.98
CA LYS A 368 -3.10 -9.72 -9.71
C LYS A 368 -2.04 -8.73 -9.24
N TYR A 369 -0.78 -8.98 -9.53
CA TYR A 369 0.29 -8.04 -9.20
C TYR A 369 0.17 -6.78 -10.06
N ILE A 370 0.03 -6.94 -11.38
CA ILE A 370 -0.12 -5.84 -12.34
C ILE A 370 -1.37 -5.02 -12.02
N SER A 371 -2.51 -5.63 -11.72
CA SER A 371 -3.75 -4.89 -11.41
C SER A 371 -3.70 -4.06 -10.12
N ARG A 372 -2.73 -4.34 -9.23
CA ARG A 372 -2.51 -3.60 -7.98
C ARG A 372 -1.34 -2.62 -8.09
N SER A 373 -0.74 -2.51 -9.26
CA SER A 373 0.41 -1.65 -9.52
C SER A 373 -0.01 -0.35 -10.22
N ASP A 374 0.97 0.52 -10.40
CA ASP A 374 0.91 1.81 -11.10
C ASP A 374 1.55 1.74 -12.50
N TYR A 375 1.74 0.55 -13.08
CA TYR A 375 2.23 0.43 -14.45
C TYR A 375 1.19 0.97 -15.44
N GLU A 376 1.65 1.84 -16.34
CA GLU A 376 0.83 2.38 -17.44
C GLU A 376 0.95 1.51 -18.69
N GLU A 377 2.07 0.80 -18.87
CA GLU A 377 2.36 -0.05 -20.03
C GLU A 377 3.05 -1.35 -19.58
N VAL A 378 2.59 -2.49 -20.10
CA VAL A 378 3.20 -3.81 -19.90
C VAL A 378 3.53 -4.40 -21.26
N GLU A 379 4.81 -4.67 -21.49
CA GLU A 379 5.30 -5.34 -22.69
C GLU A 379 5.57 -6.82 -22.39
N PHE A 380 5.00 -7.72 -23.18
CA PHE A 380 5.22 -9.17 -23.08
C PHE A 380 6.17 -9.64 -24.18
N CYS A 381 7.07 -10.56 -23.81
CA CYS A 381 7.96 -11.29 -24.71
C CYS A 381 8.21 -12.71 -24.16
N GLY A 382 8.87 -13.59 -24.92
CA GLY A 382 9.17 -14.96 -24.52
C GLY A 382 8.38 -16.02 -25.29
N VAL A 383 8.12 -17.18 -24.67
CA VAL A 383 7.57 -18.37 -25.34
C VAL A 383 6.50 -19.06 -24.48
N VAL A 384 5.63 -19.90 -25.03
CA VAL A 384 5.25 -19.99 -26.46
C VAL A 384 4.28 -18.85 -26.77
N SER A 385 4.41 -18.22 -27.95
CA SER A 385 3.68 -17.01 -28.34
C SER A 385 2.14 -17.16 -28.24
N ASN A 386 1.57 -18.24 -28.77
CA ASN A 386 0.13 -18.49 -28.79
C ASN A 386 -0.42 -19.24 -27.56
N ILE A 387 0.44 -19.63 -26.61
CA ILE A 387 0.03 -20.38 -25.41
C ILE A 387 0.30 -19.53 -24.16
N CYS A 388 1.53 -19.53 -23.64
CA CYS A 388 1.85 -18.87 -22.38
C CYS A 388 1.84 -17.35 -22.51
N VAL A 389 2.41 -16.81 -23.59
CA VAL A 389 2.41 -15.35 -23.82
C VAL A 389 0.98 -14.85 -23.97
N LEU A 390 0.20 -15.44 -24.89
CA LEU A 390 -1.21 -15.09 -25.08
C LEU A 390 -2.05 -15.27 -23.80
N SER A 391 -1.85 -16.35 -23.05
CA SER A 391 -2.58 -16.58 -21.78
C SER A 391 -2.28 -15.50 -20.74
N ASN A 392 -1.02 -15.08 -20.59
CA ASN A 392 -0.66 -14.01 -19.66
C ASN A 392 -1.21 -12.65 -20.10
N ILE A 393 -1.27 -12.38 -21.41
CA ILE A 393 -1.90 -11.17 -21.97
C ILE A 393 -3.39 -11.14 -21.64
N ILE A 394 -4.13 -12.21 -21.96
CA ILE A 394 -5.58 -12.29 -21.69
C ILE A 394 -5.86 -12.12 -20.19
N MET A 395 -5.07 -12.78 -19.34
CA MET A 395 -5.21 -12.65 -17.88
C MET A 395 -4.92 -11.22 -17.40
N THR A 396 -3.88 -10.58 -17.93
CA THR A 396 -3.53 -9.21 -17.55
C THR A 396 -4.63 -8.23 -17.95
N GLN A 397 -5.14 -8.35 -19.18
CA GLN A 397 -6.25 -7.54 -19.68
C GLN A 397 -7.53 -7.75 -18.86
N THR A 398 -7.81 -9.00 -18.48
CA THR A 398 -8.98 -9.35 -17.65
C THR A 398 -8.90 -8.73 -16.25
N TYR A 399 -7.71 -8.67 -15.65
CA TYR A 399 -7.53 -8.13 -14.30
C TYR A 399 -7.28 -6.62 -14.27
N ASN A 400 -6.86 -6.01 -15.38
CA ASN A 400 -6.54 -4.59 -15.47
C ASN A 400 -6.97 -4.01 -16.82
N GLU A 401 -8.16 -3.42 -16.87
CA GLU A 401 -8.73 -2.81 -18.08
C GLU A 401 -8.00 -1.53 -18.55
N LYS A 402 -7.12 -0.96 -17.73
CA LYS A 402 -6.54 0.37 -17.97
C LYS A 402 -5.09 0.34 -18.46
N VAL A 403 -4.40 -0.77 -18.26
CA VAL A 403 -2.99 -0.88 -18.62
C VAL A 403 -2.85 -1.06 -20.12
N GLU A 404 -1.95 -0.32 -20.74
CA GLU A 404 -1.61 -0.53 -22.14
C GLU A 404 -0.81 -1.83 -22.27
N ILE A 405 -1.26 -2.76 -23.09
CA ILE A 405 -0.56 -4.03 -23.31
C ILE A 405 0.14 -3.97 -24.66
N LYS A 406 1.40 -4.37 -24.67
CA LYS A 406 2.24 -4.40 -25.85
C LYS A 406 2.90 -5.77 -26.02
N VAL A 407 3.07 -6.19 -27.27
CA VAL A 407 3.87 -7.38 -27.63
C VAL A 407 4.81 -6.99 -28.76
N ASP A 408 6.06 -7.43 -28.69
CA ASP A 408 7.02 -7.34 -29.79
C ASP A 408 7.16 -8.72 -30.42
N LEU A 409 6.66 -8.88 -31.66
CA LEU A 409 6.63 -10.19 -32.31
C LEU A 409 8.03 -10.74 -32.60
N ASN A 410 9.05 -9.89 -32.72
CA ASN A 410 10.43 -10.33 -32.86
C ASN A 410 11.03 -10.85 -31.55
N ALA A 411 10.33 -10.66 -30.42
CA ALA A 411 10.73 -11.13 -29.11
C ALA A 411 9.85 -12.27 -28.59
N THR A 412 9.05 -12.89 -29.48
CA THR A 412 8.22 -14.05 -29.16
C THR A 412 8.32 -15.10 -30.25
N LYS A 413 8.20 -16.39 -29.89
CA LYS A 413 8.10 -17.47 -30.87
C LYS A 413 7.04 -18.50 -30.52
N GLY A 414 6.27 -18.87 -31.55
CA GLY A 414 5.33 -19.98 -31.58
C GLY A 414 6.02 -21.27 -32.01
N MET A 415 5.25 -22.33 -32.18
CA MET A 415 5.79 -23.60 -32.69
C MET A 415 6.18 -23.52 -34.16
N ASP A 416 5.57 -22.61 -34.93
CA ASP A 416 5.84 -22.37 -36.34
C ASP A 416 5.46 -20.92 -36.74
N ASP A 417 5.84 -20.50 -37.94
CA ASP A 417 5.58 -19.15 -38.45
C ASP A 417 4.08 -18.90 -38.78
N GLU A 418 3.28 -19.95 -39.02
CA GLU A 418 1.83 -19.82 -39.27
C GLU A 418 1.09 -19.41 -37.99
N ILE A 419 1.49 -20.02 -36.87
CA ILE A 419 1.01 -19.68 -35.52
C ILE A 419 1.35 -18.22 -35.19
N ASP A 420 2.58 -17.78 -35.44
CA ASP A 420 3.00 -16.41 -35.14
C ASP A 420 2.23 -15.37 -35.98
N SER A 421 2.03 -15.65 -37.28
CA SER A 421 1.21 -14.83 -38.18
C SER A 421 -0.25 -14.76 -37.72
N THR A 422 -0.79 -15.88 -37.24
CA THR A 422 -2.16 -15.97 -36.74
C THR A 422 -2.33 -15.25 -35.40
N LEU A 423 -1.34 -15.35 -34.51
CA LEU A 423 -1.32 -14.67 -33.22
C LEU A 423 -1.44 -13.16 -33.37
N LYS A 424 -0.72 -12.56 -34.33
CA LYS A 424 -0.82 -11.13 -34.62
C LYS A 424 -2.27 -10.68 -34.79
N LYS A 425 -3.04 -11.39 -35.61
CA LYS A 425 -4.46 -11.07 -35.87
C LYS A 425 -5.30 -11.13 -34.59
N TYR A 426 -5.05 -12.12 -33.72
CA TYR A 426 -5.74 -12.22 -32.44
C TYR A 426 -5.37 -11.10 -31.47
N LEU A 427 -4.09 -10.74 -31.38
CA LEU A 427 -3.62 -9.66 -30.51
C LEU A 427 -4.26 -8.32 -30.91
N GLU A 428 -4.33 -8.02 -32.21
CA GLU A 428 -4.99 -6.81 -32.71
C GLU A 428 -6.49 -6.79 -32.36
N GLN A 429 -7.19 -7.92 -32.49
CA GLN A 429 -8.60 -8.05 -32.08
C GLN A 429 -8.80 -7.88 -30.57
N LEU A 430 -7.81 -8.30 -29.78
CA LEU A 430 -7.78 -8.11 -28.33
C LEU A 430 -7.31 -6.70 -27.93
N THR A 431 -7.18 -5.76 -28.87
CA THR A 431 -6.73 -4.38 -28.62
C THR A 431 -5.32 -4.27 -28.02
N VAL A 432 -4.46 -5.25 -28.29
CA VAL A 432 -3.05 -5.25 -27.88
C VAL A 432 -2.20 -4.53 -28.92
N ARG A 433 -1.27 -3.67 -28.48
CA ARG A 433 -0.32 -3.03 -29.39
C ARG A 433 0.76 -4.01 -29.82
N VAL A 434 0.82 -4.24 -31.12
CA VAL A 434 1.82 -5.12 -31.73
C VAL A 434 2.96 -4.29 -32.31
N LYS A 435 4.20 -4.69 -32.02
CA LYS A 435 5.42 -4.15 -32.63
C LYS A 435 6.06 -5.22 -33.51
N GLU A 436 6.49 -4.77 -34.68
CA GLU A 436 7.23 -5.55 -35.70
C GLU A 436 8.65 -4.99 -35.91
#